data_AF-A0A399IC94-F1
#
_entry.id   AF-A0A399IC94-F1
#
_cell.length_a   1.000
_cell.length_b   1.000
_cell.length_c   1.000
_cell.angle_alpha   90.00
_cell.angle_beta   90.00
_cell.angle_gamma   90.00
#
_symmetry.space_group_name_H-M   'P 1'
#
loop_
_entity.id
_entity.type
_entity.pdbx_description
1 polymer ?
#
loop_
_entity_poly.entity_id
_entity_poly.type
_entity_poly.pdbx_seq_one_letter_code
_entity_poly.pdbx_strand_id
1 'polypeptide(L)' 'MVKKQGIALAVVAFAIYILGGIGCFGGIALIVLMKGHDLWGWGDGRTIGYLFLCSGACLSVLGVLLMRIFRNRGL' A
#
# COMPACT_ATOMS: atom_id res chain seq x y z
N MET A 1 -5.13 -19.16 -23.38
CA MET A 1 -5.56 -17.90 -22.73
C MET A 1 -5.00 -17.70 -21.31
N VAL A 2 -4.66 -18.77 -20.57
CA VAL A 2 -4.15 -18.74 -19.17
C VAL A 2 -2.84 -17.95 -18.98
N LYS A 3 -1.90 -18.02 -19.94
CA LYS A 3 -0.55 -17.43 -19.80
C LYS A 3 -0.52 -15.89 -19.78
N LYS A 4 -1.46 -15.22 -20.47
CA LYS A 4 -1.56 -13.74 -20.46
C LYS A 4 -2.20 -13.23 -19.15
N GLN A 5 -3.13 -14.00 -18.57
CA GLN A 5 -3.78 -13.63 -17.31
C GLN A 5 -2.82 -13.72 -16.12
N GLY A 6 -1.91 -14.70 -16.08
CA GLY A 6 -0.90 -14.81 -15.01
C GLY A 6 0.01 -13.58 -14.94
N ILE A 7 0.52 -13.13 -16.08
CA ILE A 7 1.37 -11.93 -16.18
C ILE A 7 0.61 -10.67 -15.76
N ALA A 8 -0.65 -10.49 -16.22
CA ALA A 8 -1.46 -9.35 -15.84
C ALA A 8 -1.74 -9.31 -14.32
N LEU A 9 -2.03 -10.47 -13.72
CA LEU A 9 -2.25 -10.60 -12.28
C LEU A 9 -0.97 -10.32 -11.46
N ALA A 10 0.19 -10.78 -11.95
CA ALA A 10 1.48 -10.47 -11.33
C ALA A 10 1.79 -8.97 -11.35
N VAL A 11 1.53 -8.29 -12.48
CA VAL A 11 1.69 -6.83 -12.59
C VAL A 11 0.75 -6.09 -11.63
N VAL A 12 -0.50 -6.52 -11.51
CA VAL A 12 -1.45 -5.93 -10.55
C VAL A 12 -0.99 -6.12 -9.11
N ALA A 13 -0.53 -7.33 -8.73
CA ALA A 13 0.00 -7.56 -7.38
C ALA A 13 1.23 -6.69 -7.08
N PHE A 14 2.09 -6.48 -8.08
CA PHE A 14 3.25 -5.60 -7.97
C PHE A 14 2.86 -4.13 -7.83
N ALA A 15 1.88 -3.67 -8.59
CA ALA A 15 1.34 -2.32 -8.45
C ALA A 15 0.74 -2.11 -7.05
N ILE A 16 -0.05 -3.06 -6.54
CA ILE A 16 -0.63 -3.02 -5.20
C ILE A 16 0.47 -2.95 -4.12
N TYR A 17 1.52 -3.75 -4.25
CA TYR A 17 2.65 -3.73 -3.32
C TYR A 17 3.36 -2.37 -3.30
N ILE A 18 3.64 -1.78 -4.47
CA ILE A 18 4.26 -0.46 -4.56
C ILE A 18 3.36 0.63 -3.98
N LEU A 19 2.07 0.63 -4.32
CA LEU A 19 1.11 1.59 -3.77
C LEU A 19 0.98 1.47 -2.25
N GLY A 20 1.00 0.23 -1.72
CA GLY A 20 1.06 -0.01 -0.29
C GLY A 20 2.31 0.59 0.35
N GLY A 21 3.48 0.39 -0.27
CA GLY A 21 4.75 0.96 0.18
C GLY A 21 4.73 2.49 0.20
N ILE A 22 4.25 3.11 -0.88
CA ILE A 22 4.10 4.57 -0.98
C ILE A 22 3.14 5.09 0.09
N GLY A 23 2.02 4.38 0.34
CA GLY A 23 1.09 4.72 1.41
C GLY A 23 1.73 4.64 2.80
N CYS A 24 2.53 3.62 3.07
CA CYS A 24 3.28 3.49 4.32
C CYS A 24 4.28 4.63 4.52
N PHE A 25 5.15 4.86 3.53
CA PHE A 25 6.16 5.93 3.62
C PHE A 25 5.54 7.32 3.61
N GLY A 26 4.47 7.53 2.85
CA GLY A 26 3.68 8.76 2.86
C GLY A 26 3.01 9.00 4.20
N GLY A 27 2.47 7.96 4.83
CA GLY A 27 1.92 8.01 6.18
C GLY A 27 2.98 8.39 7.23
N ILE A 28 4.17 7.78 7.17
CA ILE A 28 5.30 8.16 8.03
C ILE A 28 5.70 9.62 7.81
N ALA A 29 5.82 10.05 6.55
CA ALA A 29 6.17 11.42 6.21
C ALA A 29 5.13 12.43 6.78
N LEU A 30 3.84 12.10 6.69
CA LEU A 30 2.76 12.88 7.29
C LEU A 30 2.88 12.98 8.82
N ILE A 31 3.15 11.86 9.50
CA ILE A 31 3.30 11.84 10.97
C ILE A 31 4.48 12.71 11.41
N VAL A 32 5.60 12.64 10.70
CA VAL A 32 6.85 13.33 11.06
C VAL A 32 6.80 14.81 10.70
N LEU A 33 6.33 15.15 9.50
CA LEU A 33 6.38 16.52 8.97
C LEU A 33 5.17 17.37 9.39
N MET A 34 4.00 16.77 9.65
CA MET A 34 2.76 17.51 9.96
C MET A 34 2.36 17.38 11.44
N LYS A 35 3.37 17.23 12.30
CA LYS A 35 3.19 17.07 13.75
C LYS A 35 2.58 18.35 14.36
N GLY A 36 1.27 18.33 14.64
CA GLY A 36 0.56 19.47 15.25
C GLY A 36 0.02 20.50 14.25
N HIS A 37 0.00 20.16 12.96
CA HIS A 37 -0.71 20.93 11.94
C HIS A 37 -2.02 20.23 11.61
N ASP A 38 -3.12 20.97 11.74
CA ASP A 38 -4.42 20.56 11.23
C ASP A 38 -4.37 20.53 9.70
N LEU A 39 -4.68 19.38 9.10
CA LEU A 39 -4.86 19.30 7.64
C LEU A 39 -6.22 19.87 7.29
N TRP A 40 -6.28 21.19 7.06
CA TRP A 40 -7.43 21.83 6.45
C TRP A 40 -8.78 21.54 7.16
N GLY A 41 -8.74 21.29 8.47
CA GLY A 41 -9.93 20.95 9.27
C GLY A 41 -10.41 19.49 9.18
N TRP A 42 -9.67 18.61 8.49
CA TRP A 42 -9.92 17.16 8.45
C TRP A 42 -9.28 16.39 9.63
N GLY A 43 -8.54 17.10 10.49
CA GLY A 43 -7.91 16.59 11.71
C GLY A 43 -6.38 16.72 11.72
N ASP A 44 -5.78 16.32 12.84
CA ASP A 44 -4.32 16.34 13.05
C ASP A 44 -3.63 15.45 12.01
N GLY A 45 -2.57 15.98 11.39
CA GLY A 45 -1.77 15.26 10.40
C GLY A 45 -1.13 13.98 10.89
N ARG A 46 -0.97 13.82 12.21
CA ARG A 46 -0.61 12.53 12.79
C ARG A 46 -1.68 11.47 12.55
N THR A 47 -2.94 11.80 12.76
CA THR A 47 -4.06 10.85 12.71
C THR A 47 -4.28 10.37 11.27
N ILE A 48 -4.22 11.29 10.30
CA ILE A 48 -4.26 10.96 8.87
C ILE A 48 -3.02 10.16 8.48
N GLY A 49 -1.85 10.52 9.01
CA GLY A 49 -0.62 9.77 8.79
C GLY A 49 -0.69 8.33 9.33
N TYR A 50 -1.27 8.10 10.51
CA TYR A 50 -1.51 6.75 11.04
C TYR A 50 -2.49 5.95 10.19
N LEU A 51 -3.54 6.58 9.65
CA LEU A 51 -4.46 5.94 8.70
C LEU A 51 -3.75 5.49 7.43
N PHE A 52 -2.93 6.36 6.83
CA PHE A 52 -2.12 6.03 5.65
C PHE A 52 -1.08 4.94 5.95
N LEU A 53 -0.48 4.97 7.14
CA LEU A 53 0.49 3.97 7.57
C LEU A 53 -0.16 2.60 7.74
N CYS A 54 -1.30 2.51 8.44
CA CYS A 54 -2.02 1.27 8.64
C CYS A 54 -2.60 0.71 7.34
N SER A 55 -3.24 1.55 6.52
CA SER A 55 -3.79 1.13 5.23
C SER A 55 -2.70 0.71 4.25
N GLY A 56 -1.60 1.48 4.16
CA GLY A 56 -0.43 1.17 3.34
C GLY A 56 0.25 -0.14 3.75
N ALA A 57 0.34 -0.42 5.06
CA ALA A 57 0.87 -1.67 5.58
C ALA A 57 -0.02 -2.86 5.16
N CYS A 58 -1.34 -2.74 5.33
CA CYS A 58 -2.30 -3.77 4.90
C CYS A 58 -2.20 -4.05 3.39
N LEU A 59 -2.13 -3.00 2.57
CA LEU A 59 -1.96 -3.10 1.11
C LEU A 59 -0.62 -3.75 0.73
N SER A 60 0.47 -3.43 1.43
CA SER A 60 1.78 -4.05 1.20
C SER A 60 1.76 -5.55 1.52
N VAL A 61 1.17 -5.93 2.65
CA VAL A 61 1.02 -7.35 3.04
C VAL A 61 0.16 -8.09 2.01
N LEU A 62 -0.95 -7.49 1.58
CA LEU A 62 -1.80 -8.04 0.51
C LEU A 62 -1.03 -8.24 -0.80
N GLY A 63 -0.24 -7.26 -1.23
CA GLY A 63 0.58 -7.35 -2.43
C GLY A 63 1.57 -8.52 -2.38
N VAL A 64 2.25 -8.70 -1.24
CA VAL A 64 3.19 -9.83 -1.03
C VAL A 64 2.44 -11.17 -1.01
N LEU A 65 1.28 -11.24 -0.35
CA LEU A 65 0.47 -12.46 -0.31
C LEU A 65 -0.02 -12.86 -1.70
N LEU A 66 -0.48 -11.89 -2.50
CA LEU A 66 -0.90 -12.13 -3.88
C LEU A 66 0.25 -12.64 -4.74
N MET A 67 1.44 -12.04 -4.64
CA MET A 67 2.64 -12.54 -5.33
C MET A 67 2.98 -13.98 -4.92
N ARG A 68 2.89 -14.30 -3.62
CA ARG A 68 3.13 -15.66 -3.12
C ARG A 68 2.10 -16.64 -3.68
N ILE A 69 0.82 -16.27 -3.73
CA ILE A 69 -0.25 -17.11 -4.26
C ILE A 69 -0.07 -17.35 -5.76
N PHE A 70 0.20 -16.31 -6.55
CA PHE A 70 0.40 -16.44 -8.00
C PHE A 70 1.63 -17.31 -8.31
N ARG A 71 2.74 -17.09 -7.61
CA ARG A 71 3.94 -17.92 -7.73
C ARG A 71 3.68 -19.38 -7.34
N ASN A 72 2.91 -19.63 -6.27
CA ASN A 72 2.56 -20.99 -5.83
C ASN A 72 1.57 -21.69 -6.79
N ARG A 73 0.78 -20.92 -7.55
CA ARG A 73 -0.15 -21.45 -8.56
C ARG A 73 0.50 -21.61 -9.95
N GLY A 74 1.78 -21.28 -10.10
CA GLY A 74 2.49 -21.36 -11.39
C GLY A 74 1.95 -20.39 -12.45
N LEU A 75 1.32 -19.30 -12.01
CA LEU A 75 0.80 -18.22 -12.87
C LEU A 75 1.84 -17.12 -13.06
#